data_AF-A0A8V0Y8N5-F1
#
_entry.id   AF-A0A8V0Y8N5-F1
#
_cell.length_a   1.000
_cell.length_b   1.000
_cell.length_c   1.000
_cell.angle_alpha   90.00
_cell.angle_beta   90.00
_cell.angle_gamma   90.00
#
_symmetry.space_group_name_H-M   'P 1'
#
loop_
_entity.id
_entity.type
_entity.pdbx_description
1 polymer ?
#
loop_
_entity_poly.entity_id
_entity_poly.type
_entity_poly.pdbx_seq_one_letter_code
_entity_poly.pdbx_strand_id
1 'polypeptide(L)'
;QRWSGKGGRRTPLLRGLPTTRTIEENAPAGVSIYTFNVTGSPLSSGVVAIHPTIVNSNPLTEAFAIVPAGDLVYRVVTTGNPILDYETMPKCFDLQIFVEDTAGRTDLKTLTVQVADKNERPVFWGNMATQKNKGSTGFPRNKAQELLLPI
;
A
#
# COMPACT_ATOMS: atom_id res chain seq x y z
N GLN A 1 4.33 -38.13 -39.92
CA GLN A 1 5.46 -37.32 -39.43
C GLN A 1 4.93 -36.43 -38.31
N ARG A 2 5.48 -36.53 -37.10
CA ARG A 2 4.98 -35.82 -35.90
C ARG A 2 5.99 -34.73 -35.53
N TRP A 3 5.68 -33.47 -35.85
CA TRP A 3 6.47 -32.34 -35.37
C TRP A 3 6.22 -32.14 -33.88
N SER A 4 7.20 -32.49 -33.04
CA SER A 4 7.28 -32.01 -31.67
C SER A 4 7.76 -30.56 -31.71
N GLY A 5 6.84 -29.61 -31.59
CA GLY A 5 7.16 -28.22 -31.29
C GLY A 5 7.80 -28.13 -29.90
N LYS A 6 9.13 -28.15 -29.82
CA LYS A 6 9.84 -27.65 -28.63
C LYS A 6 9.77 -26.13 -28.66
N GLY A 7 8.67 -25.58 -28.13
CA GLY A 7 8.64 -24.18 -27.74
C GLY A 7 9.73 -23.97 -26.68
N GLY A 8 10.84 -23.34 -27.06
CA GLY A 8 11.91 -23.02 -26.13
C GLY A 8 11.35 -22.17 -25.00
N ARG A 9 11.32 -22.72 -23.78
CA ARG A 9 10.85 -22.01 -22.59
C ARG A 9 11.79 -20.83 -22.36
N ARG A 10 11.36 -19.62 -22.73
CA ARG A 10 12.13 -18.38 -22.52
C ARG A 10 12.33 -18.21 -21.01
N THR A 11 13.58 -18.25 -20.53
CA THR A 11 13.92 -18.11 -19.09
C THR A 11 13.54 -16.72 -18.59
N PRO A 12 12.63 -16.54 -17.61
CA PRO A 12 12.24 -15.23 -17.10
C PRO A 12 13.44 -14.43 -16.57
N LEU A 13 13.43 -13.11 -16.76
CA LEU A 13 14.47 -12.23 -16.21
C LEU A 13 14.19 -11.94 -14.73
N LEU A 14 12.91 -11.77 -14.35
CA LEU A 14 12.49 -11.57 -12.96
C LEU A 14 12.29 -12.91 -12.25
N ARG A 15 13.21 -13.26 -11.34
CA ARG A 15 13.28 -14.54 -10.65
C ARG A 15 12.91 -14.41 -9.18
N GLY A 16 12.07 -15.34 -8.71
CA GLY A 16 11.70 -15.43 -7.30
C GLY A 16 10.64 -14.42 -6.84
N LEU A 17 10.22 -13.47 -7.68
CA LEU A 17 9.13 -12.54 -7.36
C LEU A 17 7.80 -13.31 -7.19
N PRO A 18 7.15 -13.24 -6.01
CA PRO A 18 5.91 -13.92 -5.73
C PRO A 18 4.73 -13.14 -6.32
N THR A 19 3.56 -13.80 -6.39
CA THR A 19 2.32 -13.12 -6.77
C THR A 19 1.84 -12.15 -5.72
N THR A 20 1.94 -12.52 -4.43
CA THR A 20 1.38 -11.72 -3.33
C THR A 20 2.32 -11.65 -2.14
N ARG A 21 2.37 -10.50 -1.48
CA ARG A 21 3.02 -10.27 -0.20
C ARG A 21 2.16 -9.39 0.70
N THR A 22 2.37 -9.52 2.00
CA THR A 22 1.71 -8.73 3.03
C THR A 22 2.74 -7.86 3.74
N ILE A 23 2.36 -6.63 4.05
CA ILE A 23 3.12 -5.69 4.87
C ILE A 23 2.19 -5.13 5.94
N GLU A 24 2.69 -4.93 7.16
CA GLU A 24 1.93 -4.23 8.19
C GLU A 24 1.75 -2.76 7.80
N GLU A 25 0.60 -2.19 8.12
CA GLU A 25 0.38 -0.76 8.03
C GLU A 25 1.37 0.04 8.89
N ASN A 26 1.48 1.33 8.60
CA ASN A 26 2.35 2.27 9.31
C ASN A 26 3.83 1.85 9.33
N ALA A 27 4.22 0.92 8.46
CA ALA A 27 5.60 0.50 8.27
C ALA A 27 6.47 1.72 7.88
N PRO A 28 7.60 1.96 8.56
CA PRO A 28 8.47 3.07 8.24
C PRO A 28 9.06 2.93 6.82
N ALA A 29 9.64 4.01 6.32
CA ALA A 29 10.36 3.98 5.04
C ALA A 29 11.50 2.94 5.08
N GLY A 30 11.70 2.25 3.95
CA GLY A 30 12.79 1.28 3.76
C GLY A 30 12.50 -0.14 4.25
N VAL A 31 11.30 -0.44 4.77
CA VAL A 31 10.95 -1.81 5.16
C VAL A 31 10.87 -2.69 3.92
N SER A 32 11.62 -3.80 3.92
CA SER A 32 11.64 -4.74 2.80
C SER A 32 10.39 -5.61 2.80
N ILE A 33 9.61 -5.51 1.72
CA ILE A 33 8.44 -6.35 1.47
C ILE A 33 8.90 -7.68 0.89
N TYR A 34 9.84 -7.63 -0.06
CA TYR A 34 10.40 -8.83 -0.67
C TYR A 34 11.74 -8.59 -1.37
N THR A 35 12.59 -9.62 -1.39
CA THR A 35 13.85 -9.65 -2.15
C THR A 35 13.72 -10.59 -3.34
N PHE A 36 14.04 -10.13 -4.54
CA PHE A 36 14.01 -10.92 -5.77
C PHE A 36 15.31 -10.77 -6.57
N ASN A 37 15.51 -11.66 -7.53
CA ASN A 37 16.71 -11.69 -8.36
C ASN A 37 16.38 -11.33 -9.81
N VAL A 38 17.34 -10.72 -10.50
CA VAL A 38 17.34 -10.57 -11.95
C VAL A 38 18.34 -11.54 -12.57
N THR A 39 17.99 -12.12 -13.72
CA THR A 39 18.94 -12.90 -14.52
C THR A 39 19.02 -12.31 -15.92
N GLY A 40 20.20 -12.38 -16.55
CA GLY A 40 20.39 -11.95 -17.94
C GLY A 40 19.94 -13.02 -18.93
N SER A 41 19.71 -12.64 -20.17
CA SER A 41 19.54 -13.61 -21.25
C SER A 41 20.88 -14.20 -21.69
N PRO A 42 20.88 -15.36 -22.37
CA PRO A 42 22.11 -15.96 -22.91
C PRO A 42 22.86 -15.08 -23.93
N LEU A 43 22.23 -14.02 -24.44
CA LEU A 43 22.77 -13.14 -25.47
C LEU A 43 23.29 -11.81 -24.90
N SER A 44 23.22 -11.59 -23.59
CA SER A 44 23.54 -10.31 -22.97
C SER A 44 25.01 -10.27 -22.52
N SER A 45 25.76 -9.26 -23.00
CA SER A 45 27.17 -9.02 -22.59
C SER A 45 27.27 -8.27 -21.25
N GLY A 46 26.20 -7.57 -20.86
CA GLY A 46 25.90 -7.12 -19.51
C GLY A 46 24.54 -7.70 -19.08
N VAL A 47 24.21 -7.68 -17.79
CA VAL A 47 23.01 -8.41 -17.33
C VAL A 47 21.73 -7.57 -17.40
N VAL A 48 21.82 -6.25 -17.24
CA VAL A 48 20.66 -5.35 -17.12
C VAL A 48 20.95 -4.06 -17.89
N ALA A 49 20.04 -3.66 -18.79
CA ALA A 49 20.03 -2.35 -19.43
C ALA A 49 19.11 -1.38 -18.70
N ILE A 50 17.92 -1.84 -18.31
CA ILE A 50 16.97 -1.09 -17.48
C ILE A 50 16.78 -1.87 -16.18
N HIS A 51 17.20 -1.26 -15.08
CA HIS A 51 17.02 -1.83 -13.74
C HIS A 51 15.55 -2.05 -13.42
N PRO A 52 15.21 -3.08 -12.61
CA PRO A 52 13.84 -3.32 -12.20
C PRO A 52 13.16 -2.07 -11.66
N THR A 53 12.07 -1.68 -12.31
CA THR A 53 11.34 -0.44 -11.99
C THR A 53 9.85 -0.74 -11.88
N ILE A 54 9.17 -0.10 -10.94
CA ILE A 54 7.71 -0.12 -10.86
C ILE A 54 7.21 0.86 -11.93
N VAL A 55 6.72 0.33 -13.05
CA VAL A 55 6.25 1.15 -14.18
C VAL A 55 4.78 1.55 -14.04
N ASN A 56 4.04 0.85 -13.19
CA ASN A 56 2.65 1.19 -12.87
C ASN A 56 2.25 0.61 -11.51
N SER A 57 1.28 1.24 -10.86
CA SER A 57 0.63 0.75 -9.64
C SER A 57 -0.89 0.90 -9.73
N ASN A 58 -1.62 -0.05 -9.17
CA ASN A 58 -3.08 0.02 -9.06
C ASN A 58 -3.53 -0.34 -7.64
N PRO A 59 -4.12 0.60 -6.88
CA PRO A 59 -4.30 2.01 -7.21
C PRO A 59 -2.95 2.74 -7.35
N LEU A 60 -2.96 3.88 -8.05
CA LEU A 60 -1.75 4.69 -8.25
C LEU A 60 -1.22 5.17 -6.90
N THR A 61 0.06 4.92 -6.65
CA THR A 61 0.73 5.25 -5.39
C THR A 61 2.24 5.38 -5.56
N GLU A 62 2.86 6.19 -4.70
CA GLU A 62 4.31 6.31 -4.51
C GLU A 62 4.81 5.57 -3.25
N ALA A 63 3.94 4.82 -2.56
CA ALA A 63 4.25 4.15 -1.29
C ALA A 63 5.30 3.04 -1.39
N PHE A 64 5.69 2.65 -2.61
CA PHE A 64 6.60 1.54 -2.87
C PHE A 64 7.71 1.93 -3.85
N ALA A 65 8.91 1.44 -3.61
CA ALA A 65 10.06 1.60 -4.48
C ALA A 65 10.81 0.28 -4.64
N ILE A 66 11.66 0.21 -5.66
CA ILE A 66 12.63 -0.87 -5.83
C ILE A 66 14.02 -0.30 -5.58
N VAL A 67 14.79 -0.97 -4.71
CA VAL A 67 16.17 -0.60 -4.41
C VAL A 67 17.12 -1.77 -4.68
N PRO A 68 18.36 -1.52 -5.13
CA PRO A 68 19.37 -2.56 -5.25
C PRO A 68 19.78 -3.06 -3.86
N ALA A 69 20.05 -4.35 -3.75
CA ALA A 69 20.52 -5.03 -2.54
C ALA A 69 21.77 -5.91 -2.79
N GLY A 70 22.29 -5.87 -4.02
CA GLY A 70 23.43 -6.61 -4.55
C GLY A 70 23.42 -6.50 -6.08
N ASP A 71 24.40 -7.08 -6.77
CA ASP A 71 24.58 -6.88 -8.22
C ASP A 71 23.32 -7.16 -9.05
N LEU A 72 22.62 -8.26 -8.74
CA LEU A 72 21.39 -8.68 -9.42
C LEU A 72 20.28 -9.01 -8.44
N VAL A 73 20.38 -8.42 -7.24
CA VAL A 73 19.46 -8.65 -6.13
C VAL A 73 18.76 -7.33 -5.84
N TYR A 74 17.44 -7.34 -5.82
CA TYR A 74 16.63 -6.14 -5.65
C TYR A 74 15.59 -6.37 -4.57
N ARG A 75 15.18 -5.28 -3.92
CA ARG A 75 14.15 -5.28 -2.89
C ARG A 75 13.02 -4.36 -3.27
N VAL A 76 11.79 -4.85 -3.14
CA VAL A 76 10.63 -3.96 -3.03
C VAL A 76 10.57 -3.47 -1.59
N VAL A 77 10.51 -2.15 -1.41
CA VAL A 77 10.52 -1.48 -0.11
C VAL A 77 9.39 -0.47 0.00
N THR A 78 8.95 -0.18 1.22
CA THR A 78 8.09 0.98 1.50
C THR A 78 8.88 2.28 1.34
N THR A 79 8.26 3.33 0.83
CA THR A 79 8.86 4.69 0.77
C THR A 79 8.52 5.52 2.00
N GLY A 80 7.45 5.16 2.71
CA GLY A 80 6.87 5.97 3.78
C GLY A 80 6.10 7.20 3.29
N ASN A 81 5.90 7.36 1.98
CA ASN A 81 5.12 8.45 1.40
C ASN A 81 4.25 7.97 0.22
N PRO A 82 2.91 7.92 0.35
CA PRO A 82 2.16 8.10 1.59
C PRO A 82 2.45 6.98 2.61
N ILE A 83 2.16 7.23 3.88
CA ILE A 83 2.16 6.20 4.94
C ILE A 83 0.98 5.27 4.67
N LEU A 84 1.21 3.96 4.62
CA LEU A 84 0.16 2.96 4.44
C LEU A 84 -0.70 2.89 5.70
N ASP A 85 -1.86 3.52 5.69
CA ASP A 85 -2.82 3.56 6.80
C ASP A 85 -4.04 2.70 6.48
N TYR A 86 -4.28 1.62 7.23
CA TYR A 86 -5.28 0.60 6.87
C TYR A 86 -6.71 1.14 6.93
N GLU A 87 -7.00 2.11 7.79
CA GLU A 87 -8.31 2.73 7.94
C GLU A 87 -8.65 3.69 6.79
N THR A 88 -7.66 4.38 6.22
CA THR A 88 -7.91 5.49 5.27
C THR A 88 -7.37 5.23 3.86
N MET A 89 -6.50 4.24 3.68
CA MET A 89 -5.90 3.91 2.39
C MET A 89 -6.41 2.60 1.80
N PRO A 90 -6.17 2.38 0.49
CA PRO A 90 -6.37 1.07 -0.13
C PRO A 90 -5.57 -0.03 0.59
N LYS A 91 -6.20 -1.19 0.74
CA LYS A 91 -5.65 -2.35 1.46
C LYS A 91 -4.84 -3.30 0.57
N CYS A 92 -4.87 -3.06 -0.74
CA CYS A 92 -4.22 -3.89 -1.74
C CYS A 92 -3.68 -2.99 -2.86
N PHE A 93 -2.47 -3.30 -3.34
CA PHE A 93 -1.81 -2.61 -4.44
C PHE A 93 -1.17 -3.61 -5.40
N ASP A 94 -1.46 -3.51 -6.69
CA ASP A 94 -0.78 -4.27 -7.73
C ASP A 94 0.36 -3.43 -8.31
N LEU A 95 1.60 -3.92 -8.16
CA LEU A 95 2.82 -3.27 -8.64
C LEU A 95 3.31 -3.96 -9.90
N GLN A 96 3.31 -3.27 -11.04
CA GLN A 96 3.86 -3.78 -12.30
C GLN A 96 5.36 -3.49 -12.36
N ILE A 97 6.16 -4.55 -12.25
CA ILE A 97 7.62 -4.50 -12.19
C ILE A 97 8.19 -4.91 -13.54
N PHE A 98 8.91 -3.99 -14.17
CA PHE A 98 9.53 -4.15 -15.48
C PHE A 98 11.05 -4.23 -15.38
N VAL A 99 11.69 -5.03 -16.22
CA VAL A 99 13.16 -5.08 -16.39
C VAL A 99 13.51 -5.32 -17.87
N GLU A 100 14.66 -4.80 -18.29
CA GLU A 100 15.24 -5.04 -19.62
C GLU A 100 16.73 -5.40 -19.51
N ASP A 101 17.18 -6.41 -20.26
CA ASP A 101 18.60 -6.77 -20.36
C ASP A 101 19.31 -6.04 -21.52
N THR A 102 20.65 -6.15 -21.57
CA THR A 102 21.43 -5.45 -22.62
C THR A 102 21.27 -6.02 -24.02
N ALA A 103 20.53 -7.12 -24.19
CA ALA A 103 20.16 -7.67 -25.50
C ALA A 103 18.75 -7.19 -25.93
N GLY A 104 18.14 -6.27 -25.19
CA GLY A 104 16.80 -5.73 -25.46
C GLY A 104 15.67 -6.67 -25.06
N ARG A 105 15.96 -7.72 -24.29
CA ARG A 105 14.92 -8.63 -23.79
C ARG A 105 14.28 -8.03 -22.55
N THR A 106 12.95 -8.06 -22.53
CA THR A 106 12.16 -7.55 -21.41
C THR A 106 11.46 -8.66 -20.61
N ASP A 107 11.09 -8.34 -19.37
CA ASP A 107 10.18 -9.12 -18.53
C ASP A 107 9.31 -8.17 -17.69
N LEU A 108 8.04 -8.53 -17.49
CA LEU A 108 7.06 -7.74 -16.76
C LEU A 108 6.28 -8.67 -15.83
N LYS A 109 6.25 -8.35 -14.53
CA LYS A 109 5.50 -9.12 -13.54
C LYS A 109 4.75 -8.22 -12.58
N THR A 110 3.62 -8.71 -12.10
CA THR A 110 2.83 -8.04 -11.07
C THR A 110 3.13 -8.65 -9.70
N LEU A 111 3.40 -7.79 -8.72
CA LEU A 111 3.40 -8.13 -7.29
C LEU A 111 2.19 -7.44 -6.64
N THR A 112 1.29 -8.23 -6.06
CA THR A 112 0.21 -7.71 -5.20
C THR A 112 0.73 -7.53 -3.77
N VAL A 113 0.65 -6.32 -3.24
CA VAL A 113 0.97 -5.99 -1.85
C VAL A 113 -0.32 -5.79 -1.08
N GLN A 114 -0.53 -6.58 -0.04
CA GLN A 114 -1.65 -6.46 0.90
C GLN A 114 -1.18 -5.73 2.16
N VAL A 115 -1.96 -4.75 2.62
CA VAL A 115 -1.73 -4.05 3.88
C VAL A 115 -2.49 -4.80 4.98
N ALA A 116 -1.77 -5.20 6.02
CA ALA A 116 -2.34 -5.82 7.21
C ALA A 116 -2.64 -4.75 8.27
N ASP A 117 -3.85 -4.84 8.81
CA ASP A 117 -4.33 -4.08 9.96
C ASP A 117 -3.46 -4.38 11.19
N LYS A 118 -3.02 -3.31 11.85
CA LYS A 118 -2.38 -3.33 13.14
C LYS A 118 -3.29 -2.58 14.10
N ASN A 119 -3.76 -3.28 15.14
CA ASN A 119 -4.67 -2.69 16.12
C ASN A 119 -4.13 -1.38 16.74
N GLU A 120 -4.73 -0.26 16.36
CA GLU A 120 -4.45 1.08 16.88
C GLU A 120 -5.50 1.54 17.92
N ARG A 121 -5.27 2.68 18.56
CA ARG A 121 -6.26 3.26 19.49
C ARG A 121 -7.40 3.89 18.70
N PRO A 122 -8.66 3.80 19.16
CA PRO A 122 -9.78 4.47 18.48
C PRO A 122 -9.53 5.98 18.35
N VAL A 123 -9.63 6.50 17.13
CA VAL A 123 -9.65 7.94 16.86
C VAL A 123 -11.10 8.38 16.71
N PHE A 124 -11.59 9.24 17.61
CA PHE A 124 -12.93 9.81 17.53
C PHE A 124 -12.90 11.16 16.81
N TRP A 125 -13.37 11.21 15.57
CA TRP A 125 -13.69 12.48 14.90
C TRP A 125 -15.03 13.00 15.40
N GLY A 126 -15.04 13.59 16.59
CA GLY A 126 -16.23 14.21 17.15
C GLY A 126 -16.56 15.54 16.47
N ASN A 127 -17.63 15.60 15.70
CA ASN A 127 -18.30 16.88 15.43
C ASN A 127 -18.95 17.31 16.75
N MET A 128 -18.40 18.33 17.40
CA MET A 128 -19.12 19.02 18.48
C MET A 128 -20.42 19.59 17.89
N ALA A 129 -21.53 18.90 18.08
CA ALA A 129 -22.84 19.49 17.87
C ALA A 129 -23.00 20.58 18.95
N THR A 130 -22.70 21.83 18.59
CA THR A 130 -23.14 22.96 19.41
C THR A 130 -24.67 22.99 19.34
N GLN A 131 -25.34 22.34 20.29
CA GLN A 131 -26.75 22.53 20.50
C GLN A 131 -26.94 23.99 20.92
N LYS A 132 -27.24 24.86 19.95
CA LYS A 132 -27.83 26.17 20.25
C LYS A 132 -29.21 25.88 20.84
N ASN A 133 -29.31 25.79 22.15
CA ASN A 133 -30.58 25.90 22.85
C ASN A 133 -31.17 27.28 22.51
N LYS A 134 -31.98 27.37 21.45
CA LYS A 134 -32.98 28.42 21.31
C LYS A 134 -34.24 27.98 22.06
N GLY A 135 -34.11 27.90 23.39
CA GLY A 135 -35.24 27.77 24.30
C GLY A 135 -35.64 29.16 24.79
N SER A 136 -36.65 29.73 24.14
CA SER A 136 -37.68 30.60 24.72
C SER A 136 -37.30 31.46 25.95
N THR A 137 -37.03 32.74 25.72
CA THR A 137 -37.20 33.78 26.74
C THR A 137 -38.69 33.89 27.11
N GLY A 138 -39.06 33.33 28.27
CA GLY A 138 -40.40 33.43 28.83
C GLY A 138 -40.35 33.50 30.36
N PHE A 139 -40.30 34.72 30.88
CA PHE A 139 -40.63 35.20 32.23
C PHE A 139 -39.89 34.63 33.47
N PRO A 140 -39.17 35.47 34.23
CA PRO A 140 -38.90 35.24 35.64
C PRO A 140 -39.88 36.06 36.50
N ARG A 141 -40.69 35.42 37.35
CA ARG A 141 -41.20 36.04 38.60
C ARG A 141 -41.48 34.96 39.65
N ASN A 142 -40.48 34.71 40.49
CA ASN A 142 -40.74 34.25 41.85
C ASN A 142 -41.35 35.44 42.61
N LYS A 143 -42.62 35.30 43.04
CA LYS A 143 -43.18 36.08 44.16
C LYS A 143 -43.72 35.11 45.20
N ALA A 144 -43.41 35.43 46.45
CA ALA A 144 -43.55 34.64 47.66
C ALA A 144 -44.99 34.57 48.23
N GLN A 145 -45.18 33.64 49.19
CA GLN A 145 -46.16 33.61 50.31
C GLN A 145 -47.65 33.54 49.90
N GLU A 146 -48.57 32.74 50.44
CA GLU A 146 -48.80 32.08 51.75
C GLU A 146 -50.09 31.23 51.61
N LEU A 147 -50.25 30.11 52.33
CA LEU A 147 -51.44 29.67 53.11
C LEU A 147 -51.58 28.13 53.34
N LEU A 148 -51.57 27.81 54.64
CA LEU A 148 -52.02 26.68 55.47
C LEU A 148 -53.04 25.58 54.99
N LEU A 149 -52.77 24.35 55.52
CA LEU A 149 -53.63 23.28 56.11
C LEU A 149 -54.52 22.36 55.22
N PRO A 150 -54.98 21.16 55.68
CA PRO A 150 -55.01 20.56 57.05
C PRO A 150 -54.30 19.17 57.14
N ILE A 151 -54.12 18.48 58.28
CA ILE A 151 -54.85 18.26 59.54
C ILE A 151 -53.84 17.97 60.65
#